data_AF-A0AA37JFQ2-F1
#
_entry.id   AF-A0AA37JFQ2-F1
#
_cell.length_a   1.000
_cell.length_b   1.000
_cell.length_c   1.000
_cell.angle_alpha   90.00
_cell.angle_beta   90.00
_cell.angle_gamma   90.00
#
_symmetry.space_group_name_H-M   'P 1'
#
loop_
_entity.id
_entity.type
_entity.pdbx_description
1 polymer ?
#
loop_
_entity_poly.entity_id
_entity_poly.type
_entity_poly.pdbx_seq_one_letter_code
_entity_poly.pdbx_strand_id
1 'polypeptide(L)'
;MAAEAIVSGIYDMHLENDVLKLSEDQVLYRDQPIQEGHFKSVAFQSEHRFYVKANKLHYEYNGKCFDVDSKTMRRNDSSDTFPPFISIEK
;
A
#
# COMPACT_ATOMS: atom_id res chain seq x y z
N MET A 1 -22.64 2.83 -8.38
CA MET A 1 -22.35 3.98 -7.50
C MET A 1 -20.85 4.17 -7.52
N ALA A 2 -20.37 5.39 -7.78
CA ALA A 2 -18.93 5.66 -7.73
C ALA A 2 -18.55 5.90 -6.27
N ALA A 3 -17.82 4.97 -5.64
CA ALA A 3 -17.14 5.24 -4.38
C ALA A 3 -15.69 5.62 -4.72
N GLU A 4 -15.34 6.88 -4.47
CA GLU A 4 -13.96 7.33 -4.58
C GLU A 4 -13.68 8.36 -3.49
N ALA A 5 -13.06 7.89 -2.42
CA ALA A 5 -12.17 8.72 -1.63
C ALA A 5 -11.07 7.79 -1.11
N ILE A 6 -9.88 7.90 -1.71
CA ILE A 6 -8.66 7.33 -1.16
C ILE A 6 -7.99 8.50 -0.42
N VAL A 7 -8.07 8.50 0.90
CA VAL A 7 -7.13 9.29 1.70
C VAL A 7 -5.91 8.39 1.91
N SER A 8 -4.80 8.74 1.27
CA SER A 8 -3.50 8.14 1.56
C SER A 8 -2.69 9.10 2.43
N GLY A 9 -2.19 8.59 3.54
CA GLY A 9 -1.28 9.30 4.42
C GLY A 9 0.11 8.71 4.31
N ILE A 10 1.09 9.53 3.94
CA ILE A 10 2.51 9.18 4.05
C ILE A 10 3.04 9.74 5.36
N TYR A 11 3.67 8.89 6.16
CA TYR A 11 4.15 9.21 7.49
C TYR A 11 5.44 8.44 7.81
N ASP A 12 6.00 8.71 8.98
CA ASP A 12 7.25 8.12 9.47
C ASP A 12 8.40 8.21 8.45
N MET A 13 8.45 9.33 7.72
CA MET A 13 9.48 9.56 6.72
C MET A 13 10.81 9.89 7.40
N HIS A 14 11.82 9.06 7.18
CA HIS A 14 13.15 9.26 7.73
C HIS A 14 14.24 8.78 6.77
N LEU A 15 15.39 9.45 6.85
CA LEU A 15 16.60 9.08 6.12
C LEU A 15 17.65 8.64 7.12
N GLU A 16 18.06 7.37 7.04
CA GLU A 16 19.06 6.79 7.92
C GLU A 16 19.98 5.86 7.12
N ASN A 17 21.30 5.98 7.32
CA ASN A 17 22.31 5.14 6.64
C ASN A 17 22.12 5.07 5.11
N ASP A 18 21.87 6.21 4.48
CA ASP A 18 21.61 6.35 3.03
C ASP A 18 20.38 5.57 2.52
N VAL A 19 19.44 5.24 3.41
CA VAL A 19 18.15 4.63 3.07
C VAL A 19 17.03 5.57 3.46
N LEU A 20 16.26 6.04 2.47
CA LEU A 20 14.99 6.75 2.72
C LEU A 20 13.90 5.70 2.99
N LYS A 21 13.24 5.79 4.14
CA LYS A 21 12.09 4.97 4.49
C LYS A 21 10.87 5.85 4.70
N LEU A 22 9.70 5.33 4.33
CA LEU A 22 8.41 5.93 4.64
C LEU A 22 7.34 4.84 4.76
N SER A 23 6.30 5.14 5.53
CA SER A 23 5.09 4.33 5.62
C SER A 23 3.95 5.02 4.89
N GLU A 24 3.09 4.25 4.25
CA GLU A 24 1.87 4.70 3.60
C GLU A 24 0.68 3.96 4.20
N ASP A 25 -0.33 4.71 4.64
CA ASP A 25 -1.64 4.17 5.04
C ASP A 25 -2.71 4.71 4.10
N GLN A 26 -3.39 3.81 3.40
CA GLN A 26 -4.63 4.12 2.70
C GLN A 26 -5.78 3.98 3.70
N VAL A 27 -6.19 5.11 4.27
CA VAL A 27 -7.09 5.21 5.44
C VAL A 27 -8.54 4.86 5.07
N LEU A 28 -8.93 5.14 3.84
CA LEU A 28 -10.25 4.80 3.31
C LEU A 28 -10.18 3.60 2.36
N TYR A 29 -11.32 2.92 2.19
CA TYR A 29 -11.40 1.77 1.33
C TYR A 29 -11.39 2.17 -0.15
N ARG A 30 -10.75 1.34 -0.96
CA ARG A 30 -10.82 1.35 -2.41
C ARG A 30 -11.78 0.26 -2.84
N ASP A 31 -12.66 0.56 -3.78
CA ASP A 31 -13.44 -0.46 -4.48
C ASP A 31 -12.53 -1.15 -5.50
N GLN A 32 -11.93 -2.27 -5.10
CA GLN A 32 -11.15 -3.08 -6.02
C GLN A 32 -12.11 -3.90 -6.87
N PRO A 33 -12.10 -3.78 -8.21
CA PRO A 33 -12.95 -4.59 -9.05
C PRO A 33 -12.58 -6.06 -8.88
N ILE A 34 -13.60 -6.88 -8.66
CA ILE A 34 -13.52 -8.34 -8.68
C ILE A 34 -14.38 -8.85 -9.85
N GLN A 35 -14.38 -10.17 -10.06
CA GLN A 35 -15.11 -10.78 -11.18
C GLN A 35 -16.61 -10.43 -11.15
N GLU A 36 -17.24 -10.47 -12.32
CA GLU A 36 -18.69 -10.28 -12.49
C GLU A 36 -19.23 -8.89 -12.09
N GLY A 37 -18.38 -7.86 -12.11
CA GLY A 37 -18.79 -6.48 -11.81
C GLY A 37 -19.02 -6.20 -10.33
N HIS A 38 -18.59 -7.13 -9.47
CA HIS A 38 -18.54 -6.91 -8.03
C HIS A 38 -17.31 -6.07 -7.65
N PHE A 39 -17.38 -5.41 -6.51
CA PHE A 39 -16.26 -4.64 -5.94
C PHE A 39 -16.02 -5.11 -4.52
N LYS A 40 -14.74 -5.14 -4.14
CA LYS A 40 -14.29 -5.47 -2.78
C LYS A 40 -13.73 -4.21 -2.14
N SER A 41 -14.33 -3.78 -1.04
CA SER A 41 -13.85 -2.66 -0.25
C SER A 41 -12.58 -3.08 0.50
N VAL A 42 -11.43 -2.50 0.12
CA VAL A 42 -10.12 -2.86 0.67
C VAL A 42 -9.31 -1.65 1.10
N ALA A 43 -8.45 -1.80 2.11
CA ALA A 43 -7.47 -0.79 2.51
C ALA A 43 -6.05 -1.37 2.45
N PHE A 44 -5.06 -0.49 2.32
CA PHE A 44 -3.65 -0.88 2.22
C PHE A 44 -2.80 -0.17 3.26
N GLN A 45 -1.79 -0.88 3.74
CA GLN A 45 -0.69 -0.32 4.51
C GLN A 45 0.61 -0.81 3.88
N SER A 46 1.58 0.07 3.71
CA SER A 46 2.88 -0.31 3.14
C SER A 46 4.06 0.40 3.76
N GLU A 47 5.19 -0.29 3.75
CA GLU A 47 6.51 0.26 4.01
C GLU A 47 7.26 0.36 2.69
N HIS A 48 7.95 1.47 2.51
CA HIS A 48 8.70 1.79 1.31
C HIS A 48 10.14 2.09 1.70
N ARG A 49 11.10 1.57 0.92
CA ARG A 49 12.52 1.88 1.10
C ARG A 49 13.15 2.25 -0.23
N PHE A 50 13.94 3.31 -0.21
CA PHE A 50 14.72 3.77 -1.36
C PHE A 50 16.19 3.82 -0.95
N TYR A 51 17.05 3.23 -1.77
CA TYR A 51 18.50 3.25 -1.56
C TYR A 51 19.25 3.10 -2.87
N VAL A 52 20.49 3.57 -2.90
CA VAL A 52 21.36 3.40 -4.07
C VAL A 52 22.27 2.18 -3.86
N LYS A 53 22.29 1.28 -4.84
CA LYS A 53 23.21 0.14 -4.87
C LYS A 53 23.71 -0.06 -6.29
N ALA A 54 25.02 -0.28 -6.45
CA ALA A 54 25.67 -0.41 -7.75
C ALA A 54 25.32 0.74 -8.73
N ASN A 55 25.30 1.98 -8.21
CA ASN A 55 24.97 3.20 -8.97
C ASN A 55 23.57 3.21 -9.61
N LYS A 56 22.63 2.45 -9.04
CA LYS A 56 21.22 2.43 -9.43
C LYS A 56 20.32 2.67 -8.22
N LEU A 57 19.19 3.35 -8.43
CA LEU A 57 18.15 3.44 -7.41
C LEU A 57 17.39 2.11 -7.29
N HIS A 58 17.30 1.60 -6.06
CA HIS A 58 16.46 0.48 -5.68
C HIS A 58 15.27 0.99 -4.89
N TYR A 59 14.11 0.41 -5.18
CA TYR A 59 12.86 0.64 -4.46
C TYR A 59 12.34 -0.70 -3.93
N GLU A 60 12.23 -0.84 -2.62
CA GLU A 60 11.55 -1.96 -1.95
C GLU A 60 10.15 -1.54 -1.53
N TYR A 61 9.19 -2.43 -1.76
CA TYR A 61 7.81 -2.30 -1.31
C TYR A 61 7.42 -3.51 -0.48
N ASN A 62 6.84 -3.27 0.70
CA ASN A 62 6.26 -4.30 1.55
C ASN A 62 4.84 -3.86 1.94
N GLY A 63 3.83 -4.51 1.35
CA GLY A 63 2.43 -4.12 1.50
C GLY A 63 1.58 -5.16 2.22
N LYS A 64 0.53 -4.69 2.89
CA LYS A 64 -0.52 -5.50 3.49
C LYS A 64 -1.89 -4.98 3.06
N CYS A 65 -2.79 -5.90 2.72
CA CYS A 65 -4.18 -5.62 2.37
C CYS A 65 -5.11 -5.95 3.54
N PHE A 66 -6.17 -5.18 3.67
CA PHE A 66 -7.23 -5.37 4.64
C PHE A 66 -8.58 -5.36 3.96
N ASP A 67 -9.47 -6.25 4.39
CA ASP A 67 -10.88 -6.18 4.03
C ASP A 67 -11.54 -5.08 4.88
N VAL A 68 -12.39 -4.25 4.27
CA VAL A 68 -13.06 -3.14 4.98
C VAL A 68 -14.56 -3.36 4.99
N ASP A 69 -15.16 -3.36 6.17
CA ASP A 69 -16.60 -3.21 6.31
C ASP A 69 -16.98 -1.76 6.01
N SER A 70 -17.63 -1.52 4.87
CA SER A 70 -18.00 -0.17 4.41
C SER A 70 -19.06 0.53 5.29
N LYS A 71 -19.76 -0.19 6.17
CA LYS A 71 -20.71 0.41 7.12
C LYS A 71 -20.04 0.85 8.41
N THR A 72 -19.09 0.06 8.91
CA THR A 72 -18.42 0.31 10.20
C THR A 72 -17.02 0.92 10.06
N MET A 73 -16.48 0.96 8.84
CA MET A 73 -15.11 1.37 8.49
C MET A 73 -14.02 0.58 9.22
N ARG A 74 -14.35 -0.61 9.72
CA ARG A 74 -13.39 -1.50 10.40
C ARG A 74 -12.56 -2.28 9.39
N ARG A 75 -11.25 -2.34 9.63
CA ARG A 75 -10.30 -3.19 8.90
C ARG A 75 -10.28 -4.59 9.51
N ASN A 76 -10.33 -5.61 8.67
CA ASN A 76 -10.09 -7.00 9.02
C ASN A 76 -8.92 -7.53 8.18
N ASP A 77 -8.22 -8.54 8.68
CA ASP A 77 -7.15 -9.18 7.91
C ASP A 77 -7.74 -9.75 6.60
N SER A 78 -7.12 -9.39 5.47
CA SER A 78 -7.48 -9.91 4.17
C SER A 78 -6.76 -11.24 3.90
N SER A 79 -7.42 -12.15 3.18
CA SER A 79 -6.76 -13.32 2.60
C SER A 79 -5.87 -12.98 1.40
N ASP A 80 -6.03 -11.77 0.83
CA ASP A 80 -5.29 -11.34 -0.34
C ASP A 80 -3.83 -11.04 0.05
N THR A 81 -2.89 -11.70 -0.64
CA THR A 81 -1.46 -11.53 -0.39
C THR A 81 -0.83 -10.66 -1.47
N PHE A 82 -0.10 -9.63 -1.03
CA PHE A 82 0.68 -8.75 -1.90
C PHE A 82 2.15 -8.96 -1.55
N PRO A 83 2.87 -9.83 -2.28
CA PRO A 83 4.23 -10.19 -1.91
C PRO A 83 5.14 -8.96 -1.99
N PRO A 84 6.11 -8.82 -1.07
CA PRO A 84 7.12 -7.79 -1.17
C PRO A 84 7.87 -7.89 -2.50
N PHE A 85 8.24 -6.74 -3.06
CA PHE A 85 9.02 -6.70 -4.31
C PHE A 85 10.10 -5.63 -4.27
N ILE A 86 11.06 -5.79 -5.19
CA ILE A 86 12.13 -4.83 -5.43
C ILE A 86 12.06 -4.38 -6.88
N SER A 87 12.00 -3.07 -7.11
CA SER A 87 12.17 -2.45 -8.41
C SER A 87 13.53 -1.77 -8.48
N ILE A 88 14.19 -1.85 -9.65
CA ILE A 88 15.50 -1.26 -9.89
C ILE A 88 15.38 -0.30 -11.06
N GLU A 89 15.96 0.89 -10.91
CA GLU A 89 16.10 1.87 -11.98
C GLU A 89 16.76 1.25 -13.23
N LYS A 90 16.21 1.59 -14.41
CA LYS A 90 16.66 1.05 -15.69
C LYS A 90 18.08 1.50 -16.01
#